data_AF-A0A9C9K2A1-F1
#
_entry.id   AF-A0A9C9K2A1-F1
#
_cell.length_a   1.000
_cell.length_b   1.000
_cell.length_c   1.000
_cell.angle_alpha   90.00
_cell.angle_beta   90.00
_cell.angle_gamma   90.00
#
_symmetry.space_group_name_H-M   'P 1'
#
loop_
_entity.id
_entity.type
_entity.pdbx_description
1 polymer ?
#
loop_
_entity_poly.entity_id
_entity_poly.type
_entity_poly.pdbx_seq_one_letter_code
_entity_poly.pdbx_strand_id
1 'polypeptide(L)'
;ALHKLGGDYDYVLVDCPPSIGLLTFNALRACNEVIIPIESGFFSLWGVGRLLDMIELLRDELGHDVRLKVLCTMFDGRSRFSSEIVDDVRRHFRHSTFSTIIHMNVKLREASSYGLPITEYDRRSRGYREYLELAREVIAEEDEVKIEEAVQTSLSDPVKEDYGPIRVPGGVLFKIKAPGASKVELVGDFNSWQDPIELNDDDEDGIWITIAKLDPGTYQYKFIVDGEWKPDPSNPMDADDAHGGRNSVVIVE
;
A
#
# COMPACT_ATOMS: atom_id res chain seq x y z
N ALA A 1 -11.82 20.03 19.03
CA ALA A 1 -13.20 19.75 19.47
C ALA A 1 -13.28 18.48 20.31
N LEU A 2 -12.67 17.38 19.90
CA LEU A 2 -12.70 16.09 20.62
C LEU A 2 -12.16 16.16 22.07
N HIS A 3 -11.19 17.02 22.37
CA HIS A 3 -10.71 17.25 23.75
C HIS A 3 -11.83 17.71 24.73
N LYS A 4 -12.95 18.23 24.23
CA LYS A 4 -14.10 18.63 25.06
C LYS A 4 -15.03 17.46 25.42
N LEU A 5 -14.83 16.27 24.84
CA LEU A 5 -15.63 15.06 25.12
C LEU A 5 -15.28 14.40 26.46
N GLY A 6 -14.33 14.95 27.23
CA GLY A 6 -14.29 14.76 28.67
C GLY A 6 -14.11 13.34 29.21
N GLY A 7 -13.47 12.43 28.46
CA GLY A 7 -13.24 11.05 28.94
C GLY A 7 -14.50 10.21 29.10
N ASP A 8 -15.64 10.64 28.53
CA ASP A 8 -16.92 9.93 28.60
C ASP A 8 -16.96 8.65 27.73
N TYR A 9 -15.92 8.41 26.93
CA TYR A 9 -15.81 7.29 26.00
C TYR A 9 -14.43 6.64 26.12
N ASP A 10 -14.40 5.32 26.19
CA ASP A 10 -13.16 4.54 26.14
C ASP A 10 -12.52 4.57 24.75
N TYR A 11 -13.36 4.53 23.69
CA TYR A 11 -12.94 4.55 22.29
C TYR A 11 -13.72 5.58 21.47
N VAL A 12 -13.03 6.21 20.52
CA VAL A 12 -13.62 7.07 19.49
C VAL A 12 -13.13 6.60 18.12
N LEU A 13 -14.03 6.09 17.29
CA LEU A 13 -13.74 5.70 15.91
C LEU A 13 -14.06 6.86 14.96
N VAL A 14 -13.11 7.20 14.09
CA VAL A 14 -13.27 8.25 13.08
C VAL A 14 -13.21 7.62 11.69
N ASP A 15 -14.37 7.49 11.05
CA ASP A 15 -14.45 7.02 9.66
C ASP A 15 -14.06 8.14 8.70
N CYS A 16 -13.07 7.88 7.86
CA CYS A 16 -12.48 8.88 6.96
C CYS A 16 -13.00 8.70 5.54
N PRO A 17 -13.18 9.80 4.77
CA PRO A 17 -13.43 9.68 3.35
C PRO A 17 -12.24 9.02 2.64
N PRO A 18 -12.44 8.38 1.47
CA PRO A 18 -11.38 7.69 0.73
C PRO A 18 -10.31 8.64 0.17
N SER A 19 -10.57 9.95 0.14
CA SER A 19 -9.64 10.97 -0.34
C SER A 19 -8.62 11.38 0.72
N ILE A 20 -7.33 11.43 0.36
CA ILE A 20 -6.29 11.96 1.23
C ILE A 20 -6.26 13.50 1.12
N GLY A 21 -6.85 14.17 2.11
CA GLY A 21 -6.97 15.63 2.14
C GLY A 21 -7.15 16.19 3.55
N LEU A 22 -7.69 17.41 3.66
CA LEU A 22 -7.78 18.13 4.95
C LEU A 22 -8.61 17.40 6.01
N LEU A 23 -9.64 16.64 5.62
CA LEU A 23 -10.44 15.86 6.56
C LEU A 23 -9.65 14.71 7.17
N THR A 24 -8.96 13.94 6.32
CA THR A 24 -8.07 12.84 6.74
C THR A 24 -6.92 13.36 7.59
N PHE A 25 -6.30 14.48 7.20
CA PHE A 25 -5.27 15.14 8.01
C PHE A 25 -5.78 15.52 9.41
N ASN A 26 -6.96 16.14 9.50
CA ASN A 26 -7.56 16.50 10.79
C ASN A 26 -7.94 15.27 11.62
N ALA A 27 -8.38 14.19 10.99
CA ALA A 27 -8.66 12.92 11.66
C ALA A 27 -7.38 12.33 12.26
N LEU A 28 -6.32 12.22 11.46
CA LEU A 28 -5.01 11.73 11.91
C LEU A 28 -4.44 12.59 13.04
N ARG A 29 -4.54 13.92 12.93
CA ARG A 29 -4.09 14.85 13.98
C ARG A 29 -4.85 14.68 15.30
N ALA A 30 -6.08 14.19 15.24
CA ALA A 30 -6.97 14.02 16.38
C ALA A 30 -6.94 12.60 16.98
N CYS A 31 -6.43 11.62 16.24
CA CYS A 31 -6.34 10.22 16.66
C CYS A 31 -4.93 9.87 17.13
N ASN A 32 -4.82 8.83 17.96
CA ASN A 32 -3.56 8.25 18.44
C ASN A 32 -3.11 7.03 17.61
N GLU A 33 -4.05 6.45 16.86
CA GLU A 33 -3.86 5.26 16.06
C GLU A 33 -4.69 5.37 14.78
N VAL A 34 -4.17 4.80 13.70
CA VAL A 34 -4.84 4.69 12.42
C VAL A 34 -4.83 3.23 11.96
N ILE A 35 -6.00 2.72 11.61
CA ILE A 35 -6.17 1.41 11.00
C ILE A 35 -6.36 1.61 9.49
N ILE A 36 -5.43 1.10 8.69
CA ILE A 36 -5.51 1.11 7.23
C ILE A 36 -6.09 -0.22 6.75
N PRO A 37 -7.34 -0.24 6.24
CA PRO A 37 -7.86 -1.41 5.57
C PRO A 37 -7.20 -1.55 4.19
N ILE A 38 -6.46 -2.63 3.99
CA ILE A 38 -5.89 -3.00 2.69
C ILE A 38 -6.72 -4.13 2.12
N GLU A 39 -7.36 -3.89 0.98
CA GLU A 39 -8.03 -4.95 0.23
C GLU A 39 -6.99 -5.90 -0.39
N SER A 40 -7.28 -7.18 -0.55
CA SER A 40 -6.34 -8.10 -1.22
C SER A 40 -6.41 -7.98 -2.76
N GLY A 41 -6.45 -6.75 -3.28
CA GLY A 41 -6.57 -6.39 -4.70
C GLY A 41 -5.26 -5.85 -5.27
N PHE A 42 -5.21 -5.66 -6.59
CA PHE A 42 -3.97 -5.37 -7.33
C PHE A 42 -3.29 -4.05 -6.94
N PHE A 43 -4.07 -3.01 -6.65
CA PHE A 43 -3.57 -1.66 -6.36
C PHE A 43 -3.49 -1.34 -4.85
N SER A 44 -3.86 -2.29 -4.00
CA SER A 44 -4.22 -1.98 -2.61
C SER A 44 -3.04 -1.62 -1.72
N LEU A 45 -1.83 -2.09 -2.05
CA LEU A 45 -0.60 -1.72 -1.33
C LEU A 45 -0.02 -0.38 -1.83
N TRP A 46 -0.27 -0.03 -3.08
CA TRP A 46 0.35 1.12 -3.75
C TRP A 46 -0.27 2.46 -3.32
N GLY A 47 -1.58 2.51 -3.10
CA GLY A 47 -2.27 3.73 -2.67
C GLY A 47 -1.98 4.19 -1.23
N VAL A 48 -1.15 3.44 -0.47
CA VAL A 48 -0.86 3.73 0.94
C VAL A 48 0.26 4.78 1.10
N GLY A 49 1.12 4.97 0.09
CA GLY A 49 2.31 5.83 0.19
C GLY A 49 2.00 7.25 0.67
N ARG A 50 1.03 7.92 0.03
CA ARG A 50 0.63 9.30 0.40
C ARG A 50 0.09 9.42 1.83
N LEU A 51 -0.52 8.35 2.36
CA LEU A 51 -0.98 8.32 3.75
C LEU A 51 0.21 8.19 4.71
N LEU A 52 1.21 7.37 4.36
CA LEU A 52 2.45 7.26 5.13
C LEU A 52 3.22 8.58 5.14
N ASP A 53 3.35 9.25 4.01
CA ASP A 53 3.97 10.58 3.91
C ASP A 53 3.27 11.60 4.84
N MET A 54 1.93 11.54 4.93
CA MET A 54 1.16 12.41 5.82
C MET A 54 1.39 12.08 7.30
N ILE A 55 1.51 10.80 7.65
CA ILE A 55 1.82 10.36 9.02
C ILE A 55 3.24 10.81 9.40
N GLU A 56 4.21 10.66 8.49
CA GLU A 56 5.58 11.14 8.69
C GLU A 56 5.63 12.65 8.87
N LEU A 57 4.90 13.41 8.05
CA LEU A 57 4.77 14.86 8.17
C LEU A 57 4.20 15.27 9.55
N LEU A 58 3.15 14.60 10.01
CA LEU A 58 2.54 14.85 11.32
C LEU A 58 3.53 14.60 12.46
N ARG A 59 4.35 13.54 12.36
CA ARG A 59 5.39 13.23 13.32
C ARG A 59 6.49 14.29 13.30
N ASP A 60 7.06 14.58 12.12
CA ASP A 60 8.28 15.37 11.99
C ASP A 60 8.04 16.89 12.13
N GLU A 61 6.92 17.41 11.61
CA GLU A 61 6.61 18.84 11.68
C GLU A 61 5.77 19.22 12.90
N LEU A 62 4.89 18.33 13.38
CA LEU A 62 3.93 18.65 14.44
C LEU A 62 4.16 17.87 15.74
N GLY A 63 5.15 16.97 15.79
CA GLY A 63 5.45 16.15 16.96
C GLY A 63 4.28 15.26 17.38
N HIS A 64 3.42 14.86 16.44
CA HIS A 64 2.24 14.05 16.69
C HIS A 64 2.45 12.65 16.12
N ASP A 65 2.75 11.70 17.00
CA ASP A 65 2.94 10.30 16.61
C ASP A 65 1.58 9.59 16.52
N VAL A 66 1.34 8.96 15.37
CA VAL A 66 0.12 8.19 15.10
C VAL A 66 0.53 6.75 14.88
N ARG A 67 0.08 5.85 15.75
CA ARG A 67 0.37 4.42 15.59
C ARG A 67 -0.28 3.89 14.33
N LEU A 68 0.50 3.23 13.49
CA LEU A 68 0.03 2.62 12.26
C LEU A 68 -0.35 1.16 12.51
N LYS A 69 -1.57 0.80 12.14
CA LYS A 69 -2.05 -0.58 12.06
C LYS A 69 -2.64 -0.89 10.70
N VAL A 70 -2.44 -2.11 10.21
CA VAL A 70 -2.88 -2.55 8.89
C VAL A 70 -3.80 -3.75 9.03
N LEU A 71 -4.97 -3.67 8.40
CA LEU A 71 -5.98 -4.73 8.38
C LEU A 71 -6.13 -5.26 6.96
N CYS A 72 -5.85 -6.55 6.75
CA CYS A 72 -6.17 -7.20 5.47
C CYS A 72 -7.68 -7.45 5.39
N THR A 73 -8.32 -6.92 4.35
CA THR A 73 -9.76 -7.03 4.12
C THR A 73 -10.08 -7.61 2.74
N MET A 74 -11.35 -8.00 2.55
CA MET A 74 -11.85 -8.55 1.29
C MET A 74 -11.08 -9.78 0.78
N PHE A 75 -10.42 -10.51 1.70
CA PHE A 75 -9.57 -11.64 1.35
C PHE A 75 -10.36 -12.81 0.77
N ASP A 76 -9.87 -13.34 -0.37
CA ASP A 76 -10.41 -14.53 -1.02
C ASP A 76 -9.38 -15.66 -0.94
N GLY A 77 -9.58 -16.58 0.02
CA GLY A 77 -8.69 -17.72 0.24
C GLY A 77 -8.62 -18.74 -0.90
N ARG A 78 -9.38 -18.57 -1.98
CA ARG A 78 -9.23 -19.37 -3.21
C ARG A 78 -8.23 -18.75 -4.20
N SER A 79 -7.92 -17.48 -4.03
CA SER A 79 -7.03 -16.72 -4.90
C SER A 79 -5.60 -16.79 -4.36
N ARG A 80 -4.70 -17.36 -5.17
CA ARG A 80 -3.26 -17.32 -4.88
C ARG A 80 -2.75 -15.89 -4.76
N PHE A 81 -3.23 -15.01 -5.63
CA PHE A 81 -2.90 -13.60 -5.60
C PHE A 81 -3.31 -12.91 -4.30
N SER A 82 -4.52 -13.20 -3.79
CA SER A 82 -4.98 -12.68 -2.51
C SER A 82 -4.07 -13.11 -1.36
N SER A 83 -3.50 -14.32 -1.44
CA SER A 83 -2.53 -14.83 -0.47
C SER A 83 -1.17 -14.14 -0.60
N GLU A 84 -0.68 -13.93 -1.81
CA GLU A 84 0.57 -13.21 -2.09
C GLU A 84 0.51 -11.77 -1.54
N ILE A 85 -0.59 -11.05 -1.78
CA ILE A 85 -0.77 -9.68 -1.26
C ILE A 85 -0.77 -9.65 0.28
N VAL A 86 -1.43 -10.61 0.94
CA VAL A 86 -1.40 -10.70 2.40
C VAL A 86 0.02 -10.96 2.92
N ASP A 87 0.77 -11.81 2.24
CA ASP A 87 2.16 -12.09 2.61
C ASP A 87 3.05 -10.86 2.41
N ASP A 88 2.86 -10.11 1.33
CA ASP A 88 3.59 -8.87 1.05
C ASP A 88 3.27 -7.78 2.08
N VAL A 89 1.98 -7.59 2.42
CA VAL A 89 1.54 -6.69 3.49
C VAL A 89 2.21 -7.07 4.81
N ARG A 90 2.21 -8.36 5.18
CA ARG A 90 2.86 -8.84 6.40
C ARG A 90 4.37 -8.65 6.40
N ARG A 91 5.05 -8.82 5.26
CA ARG A 91 6.49 -8.57 5.14
C ARG A 91 6.80 -7.08 5.28
N HIS A 92 5.98 -6.22 4.68
CA HIS A 92 6.19 -4.77 4.65
C HIS A 92 5.88 -4.13 6.00
N PHE A 93 4.71 -4.40 6.58
CA PHE A 93 4.24 -3.77 7.81
C PHE A 93 4.55 -4.56 9.08
N ARG A 94 5.01 -5.82 8.97
CA ARG A 94 5.45 -6.67 10.08
C ARG A 94 4.48 -6.62 11.27
N HIS A 95 4.95 -6.14 12.42
CA HIS A 95 4.23 -6.06 13.69
C HIS A 95 3.08 -5.03 13.68
N SER A 96 3.01 -4.16 12.68
CA SER A 96 1.88 -3.26 12.46
C SER A 96 0.71 -3.92 11.75
N THR A 97 0.80 -5.19 11.33
CA THR A 97 -0.32 -5.90 10.70
C THR A 97 -1.13 -6.67 11.72
N PHE A 98 -2.45 -6.53 11.69
CA PHE A 98 -3.32 -7.42 12.46
C PHE A 98 -3.18 -8.87 11.99
N SER A 99 -3.22 -9.79 12.95
CA SER A 99 -3.32 -11.23 12.73
C SER A 99 -4.66 -11.59 12.10
N THR A 100 -5.72 -10.86 12.50
CA THR A 100 -7.06 -11.03 11.97
C THR A 100 -7.15 -10.58 10.51
N ILE A 101 -7.79 -11.40 9.66
CA ILE A 101 -8.06 -11.10 8.24
C ILE A 101 -9.57 -11.13 8.02
N ILE A 102 -10.11 -10.06 7.43
CA ILE A 102 -11.53 -10.00 7.07
C ILE A 102 -11.73 -10.61 5.67
N HIS A 103 -12.45 -11.72 5.62
CA HIS A 103 -12.69 -12.42 4.36
C HIS A 103 -13.85 -11.78 3.58
N MET A 104 -13.82 -11.94 2.26
CA MET A 104 -14.95 -11.60 1.42
C MET A 104 -16.19 -12.40 1.88
N ASN A 105 -17.20 -11.69 2.39
CA ASN A 105 -18.38 -12.30 2.98
C ASN A 105 -19.68 -11.69 2.44
N VAL A 106 -20.59 -12.53 1.95
CA VAL A 106 -21.90 -12.07 1.44
C VAL A 106 -22.77 -11.45 2.53
N LYS A 107 -22.69 -11.95 3.78
CA LYS A 107 -23.47 -11.43 4.92
C LYS A 107 -23.05 -10.04 5.34
N LEU A 108 -21.78 -9.67 5.19
CA LEU A 108 -21.32 -8.29 5.42
C LEU A 108 -21.92 -7.33 4.39
N ARG A 109 -21.96 -7.73 3.11
CA ARG A 109 -22.58 -6.93 2.03
C ARG A 109 -24.08 -6.80 2.21
N GLU A 110 -24.77 -7.89 2.56
CA GLU A 110 -26.20 -7.87 2.87
C GLU A 110 -26.47 -6.93 4.07
N ALA A 111 -25.75 -7.09 5.19
CA ALA A 111 -25.92 -6.25 6.38
C ALA A 111 -25.80 -4.76 6.06
N SER A 112 -24.78 -4.36 5.29
CA SER A 112 -24.60 -2.99 4.81
C SER A 112 -25.79 -2.50 3.96
N SER A 113 -26.31 -3.33 3.04
CA SER A 113 -27.48 -2.97 2.22
C SER A 113 -28.77 -2.76 3.04
N TYR A 114 -28.89 -3.43 4.20
CA TYR A 114 -29.99 -3.25 5.14
C TYR A 114 -29.72 -2.13 6.18
N GLY A 115 -28.54 -1.50 6.16
CA GLY A 115 -28.16 -0.49 7.14
C GLY A 115 -27.99 -1.03 8.56
N LEU A 116 -27.70 -2.33 8.70
CA LEU A 116 -27.52 -2.98 10.00
C LEU A 116 -26.07 -3.39 10.21
N PRO A 117 -25.52 -3.24 11.43
CA PRO A 117 -24.22 -3.80 11.75
C PRO A 117 -24.30 -5.35 11.71
N ILE A 118 -23.19 -6.00 11.40
CA ILE A 118 -23.14 -7.47 11.32
C ILE A 118 -23.50 -8.17 12.64
N THR A 119 -23.29 -7.47 13.76
CA THR A 119 -23.65 -7.89 15.12
C THR A 119 -25.16 -8.06 15.32
N GLU A 120 -25.98 -7.31 14.58
CA GLU A 120 -27.43 -7.41 14.59
C GLU A 120 -27.94 -8.26 13.44
N TYR A 121 -27.31 -8.16 12.27
CA TYR A 121 -27.75 -8.87 11.06
C TYR A 121 -27.55 -10.39 11.15
N ASP A 122 -26.33 -10.86 11.45
CA ASP A 122 -26.03 -12.29 11.53
C ASP A 122 -24.81 -12.60 12.41
N ARG A 123 -25.08 -12.95 13.67
CA ARG A 123 -24.08 -13.34 14.68
C ARG A 123 -23.46 -14.73 14.47
N ARG A 124 -23.98 -15.52 13.51
CA ARG A 124 -23.41 -16.83 13.15
C ARG A 124 -22.51 -16.74 11.93
N SER A 125 -22.56 -15.61 11.21
CA SER A 125 -21.74 -15.36 10.04
C SER A 125 -20.25 -15.40 10.39
N ARG A 126 -19.44 -15.73 9.37
CA ARG A 126 -17.98 -15.62 9.46
C ARG A 126 -17.54 -14.16 9.68
N GLY A 127 -18.15 -13.20 8.99
CA GLY A 127 -17.84 -11.78 9.14
C GLY A 127 -18.04 -11.28 10.57
N TYR A 128 -19.11 -11.70 11.26
CA TYR A 128 -19.28 -11.39 12.68
C TYR A 128 -18.12 -11.90 13.55
N ARG A 129 -17.71 -13.14 13.34
CA ARG A 129 -16.62 -13.75 14.11
C ARG A 129 -15.29 -13.03 13.88
N GLU A 130 -14.98 -12.71 12.62
CA GLU A 130 -13.74 -12.01 12.25
C GLU A 130 -13.70 -10.58 12.80
N TYR A 131 -14.79 -9.80 12.72
CA TYR A 131 -14.82 -8.48 13.35
C TYR A 131 -14.77 -8.53 14.89
N LEU A 132 -15.32 -9.60 15.50
CA LEU A 132 -15.22 -9.80 16.95
C LEU A 132 -13.78 -10.17 17.36
N GLU A 133 -13.08 -10.95 16.55
CA GLU A 133 -11.66 -11.28 16.74
C GLU A 133 -10.80 -10.01 16.58
N LEU A 134 -11.04 -9.21 15.55
CA LEU A 134 -10.37 -7.92 15.36
C LEU A 134 -10.58 -6.99 16.56
N ALA A 135 -11.81 -6.86 17.05
CA ALA A 135 -12.10 -6.03 18.21
C ALA A 135 -11.34 -6.49 19.47
N ARG A 136 -11.17 -7.81 19.66
CA ARG A 136 -10.35 -8.34 20.76
C ARG A 136 -8.87 -8.05 20.58
N GLU A 137 -8.39 -8.15 19.35
CA GLU A 137 -7.00 -7.86 19.00
C GLU A 137 -6.66 -6.38 19.28
N VAL A 138 -7.51 -5.45 18.83
CA VAL A 138 -7.38 -4.01 19.11
C VAL A 138 -7.30 -3.73 20.62
N ILE A 139 -8.21 -4.32 21.41
CA ILE A 139 -8.22 -4.11 22.87
C ILE A 139 -6.96 -4.71 23.53
N ALA A 140 -6.49 -5.87 23.07
CA ALA A 140 -5.34 -6.54 23.66
C ALA A 140 -4.02 -5.78 23.42
N GLU A 141 -3.83 -5.25 22.22
CA GLU A 141 -2.61 -4.52 21.86
C GLU A 141 -2.46 -3.19 22.62
N GLU A 142 -3.56 -2.54 23.01
CA GLU A 142 -3.51 -1.35 23.86
C GLU A 142 -2.95 -1.63 25.27
N ASP A 143 -3.18 -2.82 25.80
CA ASP A 143 -2.68 -3.23 27.12
C ASP A 143 -1.20 -3.62 27.08
N GLU A 144 -0.69 -4.14 25.95
CA GLU A 144 0.74 -4.43 25.75
C GLU A 144 1.58 -3.15 25.61
N VAL A 145 1.05 -2.10 24.99
CA VAL A 145 1.74 -0.81 24.80
C VAL A 145 2.08 -0.12 26.15
N LYS A 146 1.37 -0.42 27.24
CA LYS A 146 1.71 0.10 28.59
C LYS A 146 3.01 -0.49 29.16
N ILE A 147 3.56 -1.56 28.58
CA ILE A 147 4.74 -2.28 29.07
C ILE A 147 6.02 -1.97 28.24
N GLU A 148 5.88 -1.46 27.01
CA GLU A 148 6.98 -1.32 26.04
C GLU A 148 7.48 0.12 25.77
N GLU A 149 7.18 1.10 26.62
CA GLU A 149 7.66 2.51 26.49
C GLU A 149 9.19 2.72 26.54
N ALA A 150 10.01 1.69 26.30
CA ALA A 150 11.47 1.77 26.27
C ALA A 150 12.12 0.97 25.12
N VAL A 151 11.60 1.03 23.89
CA VAL A 151 12.44 0.77 22.70
C VAL A 151 12.08 1.74 21.57
N GLN A 152 12.95 2.73 21.40
CA GLN A 152 13.05 3.57 20.21
C GLN A 152 13.09 2.70 18.94
N THR A 153 12.17 2.96 18.01
CA THR A 153 12.39 2.58 16.61
C THR A 153 12.13 3.79 15.74
N SER A 154 13.22 4.43 15.35
CA SER A 154 13.29 5.28 14.17
C SER A 154 12.71 4.52 12.99
N LEU A 155 11.71 5.11 12.33
CA LEU A 155 11.42 4.82 10.92
C LEU A 155 12.61 5.31 10.10
N SER A 156 13.70 4.54 10.12
CA SER A 156 14.86 4.76 9.26
C SER A 156 14.67 3.91 8.01
N ASP A 157 14.34 4.62 6.94
CA ASP A 157 14.37 4.24 5.52
C ASP A 157 13.40 3.12 5.10
N PRO A 158 12.45 3.38 4.16
CA PRO A 158 11.83 2.29 3.43
C PRO A 158 12.95 1.48 2.80
N VAL A 159 12.94 0.20 3.13
CA VAL A 159 13.99 -0.77 2.84
C VAL A 159 14.43 -0.64 1.38
N LYS A 160 15.74 -0.42 1.21
CA LYS A 160 16.57 -0.44 0.00
C LYS A 160 16.50 -1.75 -0.83
N GLU A 161 15.40 -2.49 -0.80
CA GLU A 161 15.24 -3.81 -1.45
C GLU A 161 14.20 -3.83 -2.58
N ASP A 162 13.53 -2.71 -2.88
CA ASP A 162 12.40 -2.66 -3.81
C ASP A 162 12.73 -1.94 -5.13
N TYR A 163 13.88 -2.33 -5.69
CA TYR A 163 14.55 -1.59 -6.75
C TYR A 163 14.42 -2.27 -8.12
N GLY A 164 13.74 -1.60 -9.05
CA GLY A 164 13.53 -2.05 -10.42
C GLY A 164 12.19 -2.76 -10.65
N PRO A 165 12.05 -3.48 -11.79
CA PRO A 165 10.77 -4.03 -12.20
C PRO A 165 10.34 -5.22 -11.34
N ILE A 166 9.08 -5.24 -10.93
CA ILE A 166 8.53 -6.20 -9.97
C ILE A 166 7.70 -7.23 -10.72
N ARG A 167 7.87 -8.52 -10.41
CA ARG A 167 7.03 -9.56 -11.02
C ARG A 167 5.63 -9.52 -10.44
N VAL A 168 4.63 -9.54 -11.32
CA VAL A 168 3.21 -9.53 -10.95
C VAL A 168 2.44 -10.52 -11.81
N PRO A 169 1.27 -11.02 -11.38
CA PRO A 169 0.43 -11.82 -12.27
C PRO A 169 0.07 -11.04 -13.53
N GLY A 170 0.41 -11.58 -14.69
CA GLY A 170 0.20 -10.93 -15.97
C GLY A 170 1.44 -10.24 -16.56
N GLY A 171 2.59 -10.26 -15.88
CA GLY A 171 3.86 -9.83 -16.46
C GLY A 171 4.85 -9.24 -15.44
N VAL A 172 5.53 -8.19 -15.87
CA VAL A 172 6.49 -7.45 -15.08
C VAL A 172 6.02 -6.01 -14.97
N LEU A 173 5.84 -5.53 -13.73
CA LEU A 173 5.49 -4.17 -13.41
C LEU A 173 6.73 -3.29 -13.51
N PHE A 174 6.66 -2.28 -14.35
CA PHE A 174 7.64 -1.20 -14.43
C PHE A 174 7.06 0.03 -13.75
N LYS A 175 7.84 0.69 -12.90
CA LYS A 175 7.47 1.91 -12.17
C LYS A 175 8.56 2.96 -12.29
N ILE A 176 8.20 4.23 -12.43
CA ILE A 176 9.13 5.36 -12.34
C ILE A 176 8.47 6.59 -11.72
N LYS A 177 9.19 7.28 -10.84
CA LYS A 177 8.77 8.58 -10.31
C LYS A 177 9.14 9.68 -11.30
N ALA A 178 8.14 10.29 -11.92
CA ALA A 178 8.27 11.39 -12.89
C ALA A 178 7.18 12.46 -12.66
N PRO A 179 7.25 13.20 -11.53
CA PRO A 179 6.24 14.19 -11.19
C PRO A 179 6.21 15.32 -12.22
N GLY A 180 5.02 15.65 -12.70
CA GLY A 180 4.80 16.69 -13.70
C GLY A 180 5.18 16.30 -15.14
N ALA A 181 5.54 15.03 -15.38
CA ALA A 181 5.65 14.52 -16.73
C ALA A 181 4.28 14.56 -17.42
N SER A 182 4.26 14.82 -18.73
CA SER A 182 3.03 14.74 -19.53
C SER A 182 2.86 13.37 -20.17
N LYS A 183 3.97 12.65 -20.39
CA LYS A 183 3.97 11.31 -20.96
C LYS A 183 5.18 10.51 -20.49
N VAL A 184 4.93 9.26 -20.11
CA VAL A 184 5.99 8.29 -19.79
C VAL A 184 5.78 7.00 -20.57
N GLU A 185 6.85 6.50 -21.18
CA GLU A 185 6.82 5.28 -21.98
C GLU A 185 7.98 4.34 -21.59
N LEU A 186 7.81 3.05 -21.84
CA LEU A 186 8.77 1.99 -21.59
C LEU A 186 9.27 1.41 -22.92
N VAL A 187 10.58 1.28 -23.06
CA VAL A 187 11.25 0.66 -24.21
C VAL A 187 12.35 -0.29 -23.74
N GLY A 188 12.61 -1.34 -24.51
CA GLY A 188 13.68 -2.27 -24.21
C GLY A 188 13.88 -3.34 -25.28
N ASP A 189 14.73 -4.32 -24.99
CA ASP A 189 15.02 -5.40 -25.94
C ASP A 189 13.75 -6.21 -26.31
N PHE A 190 12.79 -6.31 -25.39
CA PHE A 190 11.53 -7.04 -25.59
C PHE A 190 10.60 -6.43 -26.65
N ASN A 191 10.73 -5.13 -26.95
CA ASN A 191 10.06 -4.48 -28.08
C ASN A 191 11.06 -3.97 -29.13
N SER A 192 12.28 -4.52 -29.15
CA SER A 192 13.33 -4.11 -30.08
C SER A 192 13.59 -2.60 -30.08
N TRP A 193 13.44 -1.94 -28.92
CA TRP A 193 13.56 -0.50 -28.73
C TRP A 193 12.63 0.33 -29.64
N GLN A 194 11.54 -0.27 -30.09
CA GLN A 194 10.51 0.29 -30.98
C GLN A 194 9.14 0.10 -30.32
N ASP A 195 8.13 0.83 -30.80
CA ASP A 195 6.75 0.77 -30.29
C ASP A 195 6.68 0.84 -28.75
N PRO A 196 6.98 2.02 -28.16
CA PRO A 196 7.02 2.19 -26.71
C PRO A 196 5.69 1.82 -26.04
N ILE A 197 5.78 1.20 -24.86
CA ILE A 197 4.63 0.86 -24.02
C ILE A 197 4.33 2.06 -23.13
N GLU A 198 3.15 2.67 -23.26
CA GLU A 198 2.76 3.81 -22.42
C GLU A 198 2.53 3.39 -20.96
N LEU A 199 2.98 4.24 -20.03
CA LEU A 199 2.71 4.13 -18.60
C LEU A 199 1.52 5.02 -18.22
N ASN A 200 0.82 4.65 -17.15
CA ASN A 200 -0.30 5.42 -16.61
C ASN A 200 0.03 5.95 -15.22
N ASP A 201 -0.52 7.12 -14.90
CA ASP A 201 -0.50 7.82 -13.60
C ASP A 201 -1.95 8.26 -13.32
N ASP A 202 -2.83 7.28 -13.09
CA ASP A 202 -4.29 7.49 -13.02
C ASP A 202 -4.72 8.30 -11.77
N ASP A 203 -3.89 8.33 -10.73
CA ASP A 203 -4.11 9.05 -9.47
C ASP A 203 -3.36 10.38 -9.37
N GLU A 204 -2.63 10.76 -10.43
CA GLU A 204 -1.85 12.01 -10.56
C GLU A 204 -0.85 12.21 -9.41
N ASP A 205 -0.24 11.14 -8.92
CA ASP A 205 0.73 11.15 -7.82
C ASP A 205 2.18 11.32 -8.29
N GLY A 206 2.41 11.28 -9.61
CA GLY A 206 3.71 11.39 -10.26
C GLY A 206 4.48 10.07 -10.32
N ILE A 207 3.85 8.94 -10.02
CA ILE A 207 4.39 7.58 -10.15
C ILE A 207 3.70 6.91 -11.34
N TRP A 208 4.48 6.73 -12.39
CA TRP A 208 4.01 6.15 -13.63
C TRP A 208 4.23 4.64 -13.61
N ILE A 209 3.22 3.86 -14.03
CA ILE A 209 3.28 2.40 -14.03
C ILE A 209 2.80 1.75 -15.33
N THR A 210 3.37 0.58 -15.67
CA THR A 210 2.83 -0.31 -16.71
C THR A 210 3.20 -1.77 -16.43
N ILE A 211 2.42 -2.71 -16.96
CA ILE A 211 2.70 -4.15 -16.86
C ILE A 211 3.05 -4.67 -18.26
N ALA A 212 4.30 -5.06 -18.46
CA ALA A 212 4.74 -5.69 -19.71
C ALA A 212 4.73 -7.21 -19.57
N LYS A 213 4.12 -7.91 -20.53
CA LYS A 213 4.19 -9.37 -20.63
C LYS A 213 5.55 -9.76 -21.21
N LEU A 214 6.42 -10.27 -20.36
CA LEU A 214 7.76 -10.74 -20.74
C LEU A 214 7.86 -12.25 -20.51
N ASP A 215 8.41 -12.95 -21.48
CA ASP A 215 8.81 -14.35 -21.31
C ASP A 215 10.04 -14.43 -20.37
N PRO A 216 10.36 -15.61 -19.81
CA PRO A 216 11.60 -15.79 -19.07
C PRO A 216 12.82 -15.43 -19.91
N GLY A 217 13.68 -14.56 -19.37
CA GLY A 217 14.84 -14.00 -20.04
C GLY A 217 15.42 -12.78 -19.31
N THR A 218 16.57 -12.33 -19.79
CA THR A 218 17.20 -11.08 -19.34
C THR A 218 16.97 -10.00 -20.38
N TYR A 219 16.44 -8.86 -19.97
CA TYR A 219 16.11 -7.75 -20.85
C TYR A 219 16.76 -6.45 -20.39
N GLN A 220 17.26 -5.66 -21.34
CA GLN A 220 17.62 -4.27 -21.09
C GLN A 220 16.44 -3.35 -21.41
N TYR A 221 16.29 -2.26 -20.66
CA TYR A 221 15.20 -1.30 -20.83
C TYR A 221 15.59 0.11 -20.39
N LYS A 222 14.79 1.09 -20.84
CA LYS A 222 14.79 2.49 -20.40
C LYS A 222 13.35 3.04 -20.38
N PHE A 223 13.18 4.14 -19.67
CA PHE A 223 11.98 4.96 -19.76
C PHE A 223 12.20 6.12 -20.74
N ILE A 224 11.13 6.55 -21.40
CA ILE A 224 11.07 7.80 -22.16
C ILE A 224 10.14 8.73 -21.38
N VAL A 225 10.68 9.78 -20.77
CA VAL A 225 9.92 10.78 -20.01
C VAL A 225 9.91 12.07 -20.82
N ASP A 226 8.74 12.46 -21.33
CA ASP A 226 8.58 13.64 -22.20
C ASP A 226 9.58 13.69 -23.38
N GLY A 227 9.88 12.53 -23.96
CA GLY A 227 10.82 12.37 -25.07
C GLY A 227 12.28 12.19 -24.67
N GLU A 228 12.62 12.30 -23.38
CA GLU A 228 13.97 12.06 -22.86
C GLU A 228 14.14 10.62 -22.39
N TRP A 229 15.20 9.97 -22.87
CA TRP A 229 15.55 8.61 -22.49
C TRP A 229 16.25 8.59 -21.14
N LYS A 230 15.69 7.87 -20.17
CA LYS A 230 16.19 7.78 -18.79
C LYS A 230 16.33 6.32 -18.38
N PRO A 231 17.49 5.89 -17.84
CA PRO A 231 17.56 4.62 -17.14
C PRO A 231 16.62 4.68 -15.93
N ASP A 232 16.20 3.52 -15.47
CA ASP A 232 15.43 3.39 -14.24
C ASP A 232 16.29 3.84 -13.04
N PRO A 233 15.98 4.99 -12.40
CA PRO A 233 16.76 5.50 -11.28
C PRO A 233 16.61 4.61 -10.04
N SER A 234 15.57 3.79 -10.01
CA SER A 234 15.30 2.83 -8.95
C SER A 234 15.90 1.46 -9.23
N ASN A 235 16.51 1.19 -10.40
CA ASN A 235 17.10 -0.12 -10.68
C ASN A 235 18.65 -0.06 -10.62
N PRO A 236 19.31 -0.71 -9.64
CA PRO A 236 20.77 -0.76 -9.54
C PRO A 236 21.38 -1.72 -10.57
N MET A 237 20.59 -2.58 -11.20
CA MET A 237 21.07 -3.47 -12.26
C MET A 237 21.10 -2.70 -13.58
N ASP A 238 22.30 -2.50 -14.11
CA ASP A 238 22.54 -1.82 -15.38
C ASP A 238 23.48 -2.60 -16.31
N ALA A 239 23.46 -2.23 -17.59
CA ALA A 239 24.35 -2.71 -18.63
C ALA A 239 24.76 -1.54 -19.55
N ASP A 240 25.99 -1.55 -20.05
CA ASP A 240 26.48 -0.53 -20.99
C ASP A 240 25.75 -0.65 -22.33
N ASP A 241 25.25 0.48 -22.85
CA ASP A 241 24.45 0.53 -24.09
C ASP A 241 25.28 0.60 -25.38
N ALA A 242 26.57 0.26 -25.32
CA ALA A 242 27.56 0.36 -26.40
C ALA A 242 27.77 1.77 -27.00
N HIS A 243 27.06 2.80 -26.52
CA HIS A 243 27.12 4.19 -26.99
C HIS A 243 27.53 5.17 -25.87
N GLY A 244 28.01 4.64 -24.74
CA GLY A 244 28.51 5.42 -23.61
C GLY A 244 27.44 5.80 -22.59
N GLY A 245 26.20 5.30 -22.73
CA GLY A 245 25.15 5.35 -21.73
C GLY A 245 24.91 4.00 -21.06
N ARG A 246 23.94 3.96 -20.14
CA ARG A 246 23.56 2.77 -19.39
C ARG A 246 22.08 2.45 -19.57
N ASN A 247 21.77 1.17 -19.78
CA ASN A 247 20.42 0.63 -19.76
C ASN A 247 20.17 -0.06 -18.43
N SER A 248 18.93 -0.05 -17.95
CA SER A 248 18.53 -0.84 -16.79
C SER A 248 18.26 -2.28 -17.20
N VAL A 249 18.49 -3.24 -16.30
CA VAL A 249 18.39 -4.67 -16.58
C VAL A 249 17.33 -5.31 -15.71
N VAL A 250 16.49 -6.15 -16.31
CA VAL A 250 15.52 -6.99 -15.61
C VAL A 250 15.72 -8.45 -15.97
N ILE A 251 15.60 -9.33 -14.96
CA ILE A 251 15.71 -10.78 -15.13
C ILE A 251 14.37 -11.43 -14.78
N VAL A 252 13.77 -12.08 -15.78
CA VAL A 252 12.55 -12.87 -15.68
C VAL A 252 12.96 -14.35 -15.71
N GLU A 253 12.58 -15.11 -14.68
CA GLU A 253 12.87 -16.54 -14.48
C GLU A 253 11.60 -17.35 -14.67
#